data_AF-A0A2M7Q0G1-F1
#
_entry.id   AF-A0A2M7Q0G1-F1
#
_cell.length_a   1.000
_cell.length_b   1.000
_cell.length_c   1.000
_cell.angle_alpha   90.00
_cell.angle_beta   90.00
_cell.angle_gamma   90.00
#
_symmetry.space_group_name_H-M   'P 1'
#
loop_
_entity.id
_entity.type
_entity.pdbx_description
1 polymer ?
#
loop_
_entity_poly.entity_id
_entity_poly.type
_entity_poly.pdbx_seq_one_letter_code
_entity_poly.pdbx_strand_id
1 'polypeptide(L)'
;MTIEPHTHRENLYLVKFLLMSVISFFIGTVHGLLQVVPSVRAWLDSIGSPYGGPGHMIDPLAHAHINLVGGVTILGMAVTYYMLPKITGKALYSLKLANHSFWWTTIGVGCFYTALLIFGFIEGNLWLTDPAAVPAIHKYYGPVISVSATVLAVGFWVYLGNVVLTIKDVYRKKAID
;
A
#
# COMPACT_ATOMS: atom_id res chain seq x y z
N MET A 1 0.42 41.46 -3.59
CA MET A 1 0.36 39.98 -3.67
C MET A 1 1.05 39.43 -2.43
N THR A 2 0.28 39.30 -1.34
CA THR A 2 0.77 38.77 -0.07
C THR A 2 0.81 37.25 -0.17
N ILE A 3 1.99 36.67 -0.23
CA ILE A 3 2.16 35.23 0.01
C ILE A 3 1.78 35.04 1.48
N GLU A 4 0.54 34.66 1.77
CA GLU A 4 0.21 34.24 3.12
C GLU A 4 1.10 33.05 3.49
N PRO A 5 1.68 33.04 4.71
CA PRO A 5 2.49 31.92 5.15
C PRO A 5 1.55 30.70 5.28
N HIS A 6 1.46 29.88 4.24
CA HIS A 6 0.73 28.61 4.26
C HIS A 6 1.17 27.86 5.53
N THR A 7 0.27 27.79 6.50
CA THR A 7 0.69 27.55 7.88
C THR A 7 1.32 26.16 7.99
N HIS A 8 2.48 26.05 8.64
CA HIS A 8 3.16 24.76 8.85
C HIS A 8 2.21 23.67 9.38
N ARG A 9 1.17 24.06 10.13
CA ARG A 9 0.16 23.19 10.73
C ARG A 9 -0.77 22.52 9.72
N GLU A 10 -1.08 23.16 8.60
CA GLU A 10 -1.98 22.60 7.57
C GLU A 10 -1.39 21.37 6.87
N ASN A 11 -0.07 21.25 6.82
CA ASN A 11 0.61 20.13 6.15
C ASN A 11 1.00 19.01 7.11
N LEU A 12 0.81 19.16 8.42
CA LEU A 12 1.22 18.15 9.41
C LEU A 12 0.53 16.80 9.21
N TYR A 13 -0.69 16.76 8.65
CA TYR A 13 -1.37 15.50 8.35
C TYR A 13 -0.66 14.68 7.26
N LEU A 14 0.23 15.27 6.47
CA LEU A 14 1.03 14.55 5.47
C LEU A 14 2.19 13.79 6.10
N VAL A 15 2.63 14.19 7.30
CA VAL A 15 3.72 13.53 8.02
C VAL A 15 3.39 12.06 8.27
N LYS A 16 2.15 11.72 8.61
CA LYS A 16 1.75 10.31 8.78
C LYS A 16 1.84 9.49 7.48
N PHE A 17 1.62 10.10 6.31
CA PHE A 17 1.84 9.42 5.03
C PHE A 17 3.33 9.15 4.81
N LEU A 18 4.17 10.16 5.03
CA LEU A 18 5.62 10.03 4.91
C LEU A 18 6.18 8.99 5.88
N LEU A 19 5.74 9.02 7.15
CA LEU A 19 6.13 8.03 8.15
C LEU A 19 5.71 6.63 7.76
N MET A 20 4.46 6.45 7.31
CA MET A 20 3.98 5.13 6.87
C MET A 20 4.78 4.61 5.65
N SER A 21 5.14 5.49 4.72
CA SER A 21 5.98 5.14 3.58
C SER A 21 7.38 4.69 4.01
N VAL A 22 8.03 5.45 4.88
CA VAL A 22 9.36 5.10 5.42
C VAL A 22 9.32 3.78 6.18
N ILE A 23 8.31 3.57 7.02
CA ILE A 23 8.12 2.31 7.76
C ILE A 23 7.92 1.15 6.77
N SER A 24 7.12 1.33 5.73
CA SER A 24 6.87 0.30 4.73
C SER A 24 8.13 -0.07 3.95
N PHE A 25 8.94 0.92 3.54
CA PHE A 25 10.23 0.67 2.91
C PHE A 25 11.22 -0.01 3.85
N PHE A 26 11.22 0.35 5.14
CA PHE A 26 12.05 -0.32 6.13
C PHE A 26 11.67 -1.80 6.26
N ILE A 27 10.37 -2.09 6.43
CA ILE A 27 9.84 -3.46 6.47
C ILE A 27 10.20 -4.21 5.18
N GLY A 28 9.96 -3.60 4.03
CA GLY A 28 10.27 -4.20 2.73
C GLY A 28 11.76 -4.47 2.56
N THR A 29 12.64 -3.55 2.95
CA THR A 29 14.09 -3.74 2.87
C THR A 29 14.57 -4.88 3.79
N VAL A 30 14.08 -4.94 5.03
CA VAL A 30 14.37 -6.05 5.95
C VAL A 30 13.88 -7.37 5.36
N HIS A 31 12.66 -7.40 4.80
CA HIS A 31 12.12 -8.58 4.14
C HIS A 31 12.98 -9.02 2.95
N GLY A 32 13.40 -8.09 2.09
CA GLY A 32 14.28 -8.38 0.95
C GLY A 32 15.64 -8.93 1.38
N LEU A 33 16.22 -8.38 2.46
CA LEU A 33 17.45 -8.91 3.03
C LEU A 33 17.26 -10.36 3.52
N LEU A 34 16.14 -10.66 4.19
CA LEU A 34 15.85 -12.01 4.66
C LEU A 34 15.71 -13.00 3.51
N GLN A 35 15.09 -12.60 2.39
CA GLN A 35 14.87 -13.47 1.22
C GLN A 35 16.17 -13.94 0.55
N VAL A 36 17.26 -13.18 0.68
CA VAL A 36 18.57 -13.52 0.08
C VAL A 36 19.48 -14.31 1.02
N VAL A 37 19.12 -14.45 2.30
CA VAL A 37 19.87 -15.29 3.24
C VAL A 37 19.81 -16.74 2.75
N PRO A 38 20.93 -17.46 2.59
CA PRO A 38 20.95 -18.78 1.94
C PRO A 38 19.97 -19.80 2.53
N SER A 39 19.82 -19.84 3.86
CA SER A 39 18.89 -20.74 4.54
C SER A 39 17.42 -20.40 4.24
N VAL A 40 17.08 -19.11 4.22
CA VAL A 40 15.73 -18.63 3.93
C VAL A 40 15.41 -18.82 2.45
N ARG A 41 16.36 -18.49 1.57
CA ARG A 41 16.21 -18.67 0.13
C ARG A 41 15.98 -20.13 -0.23
N ALA A 42 16.78 -21.05 0.33
CA ALA A 42 16.60 -22.49 0.11
C ALA A 42 15.22 -22.98 0.57
N TRP A 43 14.72 -22.47 1.69
CA TRP A 43 13.36 -22.78 2.14
C TRP A 43 12.29 -22.21 1.19
N LEU A 44 12.41 -20.95 0.77
CA LEU A 44 11.50 -20.32 -0.18
C LEU A 44 11.46 -21.08 -1.53
N ASP A 45 12.62 -21.48 -2.04
CA ASP A 45 12.72 -22.26 -3.28
C ASP A 45 12.08 -23.65 -3.11
N SER A 46 12.21 -24.28 -1.92
CA SER A 46 11.57 -25.57 -1.64
C SER A 46 10.04 -25.54 -1.65
N ILE A 47 9.44 -24.37 -1.40
CA ILE A 47 7.99 -24.14 -1.42
C ILE A 47 7.52 -23.45 -2.73
N GLY A 48 8.36 -23.46 -3.78
CA GLY A 48 7.98 -23.04 -5.13
C GLY A 48 8.31 -21.59 -5.53
N SER A 49 8.99 -20.82 -4.66
CA SER A 49 9.42 -19.47 -5.01
C SER A 49 10.31 -19.46 -6.28
N PRO A 50 10.25 -18.44 -7.16
CA PRO A 50 9.40 -17.24 -7.10
C PRO A 50 8.16 -17.30 -7.99
N TYR A 51 7.99 -18.32 -8.83
CA TYR A 51 6.93 -18.35 -9.86
C TYR A 51 5.78 -19.31 -9.55
N GLY A 52 5.89 -20.14 -8.51
CA GLY A 52 4.87 -21.13 -8.16
C GLY A 52 4.74 -21.37 -6.65
N GLY A 53 3.81 -22.25 -6.30
CA GLY A 53 3.57 -22.70 -4.94
C GLY A 53 3.30 -21.58 -3.91
N PRO A 54 3.33 -21.93 -2.61
CA PRO A 54 3.16 -20.96 -1.52
C PRO A 54 4.28 -19.90 -1.43
N GLY A 55 5.48 -20.22 -1.93
CA GLY A 55 6.64 -19.30 -1.90
C GLY A 55 6.42 -18.00 -2.66
N HIS A 56 5.62 -18.02 -3.73
CA HIS A 56 5.23 -16.84 -4.51
C HIS A 56 4.52 -15.76 -3.66
N MET A 57 3.86 -16.17 -2.57
CA MET A 57 3.14 -15.25 -1.70
C MET A 57 4.06 -14.39 -0.84
N ILE A 58 5.17 -14.99 -0.39
CA ILE A 58 6.15 -14.33 0.48
C ILE A 58 7.14 -13.53 -0.37
N ASP A 59 7.70 -14.16 -1.40
CA ASP A 59 8.83 -13.60 -2.15
C ASP A 59 8.41 -12.41 -3.03
N PRO A 60 7.72 -12.59 -4.17
CA PRO A 60 7.32 -11.44 -4.98
C PRO A 60 6.09 -10.71 -4.44
N LEU A 61 5.01 -11.39 -4.01
CA LEU A 61 3.75 -10.70 -3.74
C LEU A 61 3.82 -9.82 -2.49
N ALA A 62 4.13 -10.38 -1.32
CA ALA A 62 4.15 -9.61 -0.08
C ALA A 62 5.22 -8.51 -0.13
N HIS A 63 6.45 -8.85 -0.54
CA HIS A 63 7.55 -7.90 -0.62
C HIS A 63 7.31 -6.77 -1.62
N ALA A 64 6.82 -7.07 -2.84
CA ALA A 64 6.57 -6.02 -3.81
C ALA A 64 5.43 -5.10 -3.38
N HIS A 65 4.34 -5.63 -2.80
CA HIS A 65 3.21 -4.79 -2.41
C HIS A 65 3.51 -3.88 -1.22
N ILE A 66 4.30 -4.34 -0.23
CA ILE A 66 4.69 -3.46 0.88
C ILE A 66 5.60 -2.32 0.41
N ASN A 67 6.50 -2.58 -0.54
CA ASN A 67 7.37 -1.55 -1.12
C ASN A 67 6.63 -0.62 -2.08
N LEU A 68 5.84 -1.15 -3.02
CA LEU A 68 5.17 -0.37 -4.06
C LEU A 68 3.94 0.36 -3.52
N VAL A 69 3.07 -0.33 -2.79
CA VAL A 69 1.86 0.30 -2.24
C VAL A 69 2.19 1.01 -0.93
N GLY A 70 2.77 0.30 0.03
CA GLY A 70 3.08 0.87 1.34
C GLY A 70 4.12 1.99 1.26
N GLY A 71 5.20 1.77 0.48
CA GLY A 71 6.26 2.75 0.28
C GLY A 71 5.92 3.80 -0.79
N VAL A 72 6.03 3.41 -2.07
CA VAL A 72 6.00 4.34 -3.22
C VAL A 72 4.65 5.05 -3.35
N THR A 73 3.53 4.32 -3.27
CA THR A 73 2.21 4.92 -3.49
C THR A 73 1.86 5.89 -2.37
N ILE A 74 1.99 5.50 -1.11
CA ILE A 74 1.66 6.39 0.02
C ILE A 74 2.56 7.65 -0.01
N LEU A 75 3.84 7.52 -0.42
CA LEU A 75 4.71 8.67 -0.69
C LEU A 75 4.15 9.55 -1.81
N GLY A 76 3.76 8.95 -2.93
CA GLY A 76 3.15 9.65 -4.07
C GLY A 76 1.86 10.39 -3.68
N MET A 77 1.04 9.81 -2.80
CA MET A 77 -0.15 10.47 -2.24
C MET A 77 0.25 11.69 -1.40
N ALA A 78 1.27 11.56 -0.54
CA ALA A 78 1.76 12.67 0.28
C ALA A 78 2.28 13.83 -0.58
N VAL A 79 3.11 13.51 -1.57
CA VAL A 79 3.68 14.48 -2.52
C VAL A 79 2.57 15.15 -3.32
N THR A 80 1.59 14.38 -3.81
CA THR A 80 0.47 14.94 -4.59
C THR A 80 -0.38 15.89 -3.74
N TYR A 81 -0.74 15.49 -2.52
CA TYR A 81 -1.52 16.34 -1.63
C TYR A 81 -0.76 17.59 -1.15
N TYR A 82 0.57 17.55 -1.14
CA TYR A 82 1.40 18.72 -0.88
C TYR A 82 1.52 19.65 -2.09
N MET A 83 1.79 19.09 -3.27
CA MET A 83 2.10 19.85 -4.48
C MET A 83 0.86 20.43 -5.13
N LEU A 84 -0.28 19.72 -5.09
CA LEU A 84 -1.48 20.12 -5.79
C LEU A 84 -1.98 21.51 -5.34
N PRO A 85 -2.08 21.84 -4.04
CA PRO A 85 -2.44 23.18 -3.60
C PRO A 85 -1.41 24.25 -3.96
N LYS A 86 -0.12 23.91 -3.94
CA LYS A 86 0.97 24.85 -4.27
C LYS A 86 1.01 25.21 -5.74
N ILE A 87 0.74 24.26 -6.62
CA ILE A 87 0.73 24.47 -8.08
C ILE A 87 -0.54 25.20 -8.50
N THR A 88 -1.68 24.82 -7.94
CA THR A 88 -2.99 25.35 -8.39
C THR A 88 -3.44 26.60 -7.63
N GLY A 89 -2.78 26.94 -6.51
CA GLY A 89 -3.19 28.02 -5.61
C GLY A 89 -4.53 27.77 -4.92
N LYS A 90 -5.10 26.56 -5.02
CA LYS A 90 -6.40 26.19 -4.46
C LYS A 90 -6.23 25.11 -3.38
N ALA A 91 -6.94 25.27 -2.26
CA ALA A 91 -6.98 24.24 -1.23
C ALA A 91 -7.54 22.91 -1.79
N LEU A 92 -7.14 21.79 -1.20
CA LEU A 92 -7.69 20.47 -1.52
C LEU A 92 -9.20 20.45 -1.35
N TYR A 93 -9.89 19.68 -2.19
CA TYR A 93 -11.35 19.53 -2.12
C TYR A 93 -11.81 19.06 -0.72
N SER A 94 -11.16 18.04 -0.16
CA SER A 94 -11.46 17.60 1.21
C SER A 94 -10.25 16.98 1.93
N LEU A 95 -9.90 17.56 3.07
CA LEU A 95 -8.92 16.99 4.01
C LEU A 95 -9.43 15.70 4.65
N LYS A 96 -10.75 15.55 4.83
CA LYS A 96 -11.34 14.31 5.36
C LYS A 96 -11.17 13.16 4.38
N LEU A 97 -11.36 13.39 3.08
CA LEU A 97 -11.12 12.38 2.05
C LEU A 97 -9.65 11.97 1.98
N ALA A 98 -8.72 12.92 2.12
CA ALA A 98 -7.29 12.60 2.22
C ALA A 98 -7.00 11.73 3.45
N ASN A 99 -7.63 12.00 4.59
CA ASN A 99 -7.47 11.16 5.78
C ASN A 99 -8.08 9.76 5.61
N HIS A 100 -9.22 9.64 4.94
CA HIS A 100 -9.82 8.35 4.63
C HIS A 100 -8.97 7.55 3.65
N SER A 101 -8.47 8.16 2.57
CA SER A 101 -7.60 7.47 1.61
C SER A 101 -6.35 6.93 2.30
N PHE A 102 -5.73 7.70 3.21
CA PHE A 102 -4.63 7.21 4.04
C PHE A 102 -4.99 5.95 4.82
N TRP A 103 -6.06 5.97 5.60
CA TRP A 103 -6.41 4.85 6.48
C TRP A 103 -6.82 3.61 5.71
N TRP A 104 -7.63 3.76 4.66
CA TRP A 104 -8.03 2.64 3.81
C TRP A 104 -6.83 2.01 3.09
N THR A 105 -5.94 2.82 2.52
CA THR A 105 -4.73 2.29 1.86
C THR A 105 -3.77 1.65 2.86
N THR A 106 -3.56 2.26 4.03
CA THR A 106 -2.64 1.74 5.07
C THR A 106 -3.14 0.45 5.69
N ILE A 107 -4.42 0.39 6.07
CA ILE A 107 -5.03 -0.83 6.62
C ILE A 107 -5.09 -1.90 5.54
N GLY A 108 -5.48 -1.54 4.32
CA GLY A 108 -5.54 -2.46 3.19
C GLY A 108 -4.19 -3.11 2.88
N VAL A 109 -3.12 -2.32 2.76
CA VAL A 109 -1.77 -2.87 2.49
C VAL A 109 -1.24 -3.66 3.68
N GLY A 110 -1.50 -3.23 4.92
CA GLY A 110 -1.12 -3.96 6.12
C GLY A 110 -1.77 -5.33 6.19
N CYS A 111 -3.11 -5.39 6.06
CA CYS A 111 -3.86 -6.64 6.04
C CYS A 111 -3.41 -7.54 4.89
N PHE A 112 -3.27 -6.99 3.68
CA PHE A 112 -2.84 -7.74 2.50
C PHE A 112 -1.44 -8.34 2.68
N TYR A 113 -0.48 -7.55 3.17
CA TYR A 113 0.87 -8.01 3.49
C TYR A 113 0.87 -9.13 4.54
N THR A 114 0.16 -8.92 5.66
CA THR A 114 0.11 -9.93 6.73
C THR A 114 -0.58 -11.21 6.30
N ALA A 115 -1.66 -11.12 5.50
CA ALA A 115 -2.37 -12.28 4.99
C ALA A 115 -1.47 -13.10 4.07
N LEU A 116 -0.77 -12.46 3.13
CA LEU A 116 0.16 -13.15 2.23
C LEU A 116 1.28 -13.87 2.99
N LEU A 117 1.84 -13.24 4.05
CA LEU A 117 2.83 -13.90 4.87
C LEU A 117 2.24 -15.10 5.62
N ILE A 118 1.13 -14.93 6.33
CA ILE A 118 0.51 -15.99 7.13
C ILE A 118 0.18 -17.20 6.26
N PHE A 119 -0.52 -16.98 5.14
CA PHE A 119 -0.87 -18.06 4.23
C PHE A 119 0.37 -18.65 3.55
N GLY A 120 1.36 -17.83 3.16
CA GLY A 120 2.60 -18.32 2.55
C GLY A 120 3.39 -19.22 3.50
N PHE A 121 3.46 -18.88 4.78
CA PHE A 121 4.09 -19.72 5.79
C PHE A 121 3.28 -20.99 6.09
N ILE A 122 1.97 -20.88 6.27
CA ILE A 122 1.11 -22.05 6.59
C ILE A 122 1.07 -23.02 5.41
N GLU A 123 0.73 -22.55 4.21
CA GLU A 123 0.68 -23.39 3.01
C GLU A 123 2.08 -23.89 2.65
N GLY A 124 3.13 -23.08 2.83
CA GLY A 124 4.51 -23.50 2.58
C GLY A 124 4.97 -24.63 3.49
N ASN A 125 4.63 -24.60 4.79
CA ASN A 125 4.94 -25.70 5.70
C ASN A 125 4.13 -26.96 5.35
N LEU A 126 2.83 -26.81 5.10
CA LEU A 126 1.97 -27.94 4.71
C LEU A 126 2.41 -28.57 3.39
N TRP A 127 2.89 -27.76 2.44
CA TRP A 127 3.44 -28.24 1.18
C TRP A 127 4.61 -29.21 1.37
N LEU A 128 5.40 -29.03 2.44
CA LEU A 128 6.55 -29.89 2.74
C LEU A 128 6.18 -31.09 3.62
N THR A 129 5.19 -30.96 4.51
CA THR A 129 4.86 -32.00 5.51
C THR A 129 3.66 -32.86 5.13
N ASP A 130 2.60 -32.24 4.60
CA ASP A 130 1.34 -32.91 4.23
C ASP A 130 0.66 -32.19 3.05
N PRO A 131 1.10 -32.47 1.81
CA PRO A 131 0.55 -31.82 0.61
C PRO A 131 -0.95 -32.04 0.41
N ALA A 132 -1.52 -33.12 0.97
CA ALA A 132 -2.94 -33.41 0.85
C ALA A 132 -3.82 -32.44 1.66
N ALA A 133 -3.26 -31.79 2.68
CA ALA A 133 -3.94 -30.79 3.50
C ALA A 133 -3.95 -29.38 2.88
N VAL A 134 -3.07 -29.10 1.90
CA VAL A 134 -2.94 -27.76 1.27
C VAL A 134 -4.27 -27.26 0.69
N PRO A 135 -5.06 -28.04 -0.07
CA PRO A 135 -6.34 -27.57 -0.63
C PRO A 135 -7.34 -27.11 0.45
N ALA A 136 -7.29 -27.71 1.64
CA ALA A 136 -8.20 -27.37 2.73
C ALA A 136 -7.95 -25.97 3.30
N ILE A 137 -6.70 -25.50 3.27
CA ILE A 137 -6.31 -24.14 3.68
C ILE A 137 -6.45 -23.15 2.52
N HIS A 138 -6.08 -23.58 1.31
CA HIS A 138 -6.10 -22.75 0.11
C HIS A 138 -7.48 -22.17 -0.21
N LYS A 139 -8.58 -22.83 0.21
CA LYS A 139 -9.93 -22.28 0.04
C LYS A 139 -10.17 -20.94 0.77
N TYR A 140 -9.42 -20.66 1.84
CA TYR A 140 -9.54 -19.42 2.62
C TYR A 140 -8.66 -18.29 2.09
N TYR A 141 -7.59 -18.62 1.36
CA TYR A 141 -6.66 -17.69 0.75
C TYR A 141 -7.39 -16.64 -0.12
N GLY A 142 -8.17 -17.12 -1.09
CA GLY A 142 -8.82 -16.27 -2.09
C GLY A 142 -9.73 -15.20 -1.48
N PRO A 143 -10.67 -15.57 -0.59
CA PRO A 143 -11.55 -14.60 0.08
C PRO A 143 -10.80 -13.57 0.94
N VAL A 144 -9.84 -13.99 1.77
CA VAL A 144 -9.16 -13.10 2.71
C VAL A 144 -8.31 -12.05 1.98
N ILE A 145 -7.60 -12.48 0.95
CA ILE A 145 -6.77 -11.59 0.14
C ILE A 145 -7.63 -10.66 -0.71
N SER A 146 -8.74 -11.16 -1.28
CA SER A 146 -9.67 -10.32 -2.05
C SER A 146 -10.29 -9.22 -1.19
N VAL A 147 -10.68 -9.53 0.05
CA VAL A 147 -11.19 -8.53 0.99
C VAL A 147 -10.11 -7.48 1.29
N SER A 148 -8.90 -7.93 1.63
CA SER A 148 -7.78 -7.01 1.94
C SER A 148 -7.41 -6.12 0.75
N ALA A 149 -7.38 -6.68 -0.46
CA ALA A 149 -7.15 -5.95 -1.70
C ALA A 149 -8.28 -4.95 -2.02
N THR A 150 -9.52 -5.29 -1.68
CA THR A 150 -10.66 -4.39 -1.87
C THR A 150 -10.59 -3.19 -0.93
N VAL A 151 -10.24 -3.42 0.35
CA VAL A 151 -9.99 -2.35 1.34
C VAL A 151 -8.91 -1.38 0.83
N LEU A 152 -7.81 -1.94 0.29
CA LEU A 152 -6.75 -1.17 -0.34
C LEU A 152 -7.26 -0.37 -1.56
N ALA A 153 -8.02 -1.01 -2.44
CA ALA A 153 -8.56 -0.38 -3.65
C ALA A 153 -9.50 0.79 -3.31
N VAL A 154 -10.33 0.66 -2.27
CA VAL A 154 -11.18 1.75 -1.78
C VAL A 154 -10.35 2.97 -1.41
N GLY A 155 -9.21 2.80 -0.73
CA GLY A 155 -8.31 3.89 -0.38
C GLY A 155 -7.78 4.63 -1.61
N PHE A 156 -7.39 3.87 -2.64
CA PHE A 156 -6.96 4.43 -3.93
C PHE A 156 -8.07 5.18 -4.66
N TRP A 157 -9.30 4.65 -4.68
CA TRP A 157 -10.43 5.32 -5.30
C TRP A 157 -10.80 6.62 -4.61
N VAL A 158 -10.76 6.64 -3.27
CA VAL A 158 -10.97 7.87 -2.48
C VAL A 158 -9.87 8.89 -2.77
N TYR A 159 -8.62 8.45 -2.89
CA TYR A 159 -7.50 9.32 -3.28
C TYR A 159 -7.71 9.94 -4.65
N LEU A 160 -7.95 9.11 -5.67
CA LEU A 160 -8.18 9.54 -7.04
C LEU A 160 -9.37 10.52 -7.12
N GLY A 161 -10.48 10.17 -6.47
CA GLY A 161 -11.67 11.02 -6.40
C GLY A 161 -11.36 12.40 -5.82
N ASN A 162 -10.61 12.47 -4.71
CA ASN A 162 -10.24 13.75 -4.09
C ASN A 162 -9.37 14.62 -5.03
N VAL A 163 -8.42 14.01 -5.73
CA VAL A 163 -7.54 14.70 -6.70
C VAL A 163 -8.33 15.20 -7.89
N VAL A 164 -9.15 14.34 -8.52
CA VAL A 164 -9.98 14.71 -9.69
C VAL A 164 -10.96 15.81 -9.34
N LEU A 165 -11.62 15.73 -8.18
CA LEU A 165 -12.52 16.77 -7.70
C LEU A 165 -11.78 18.09 -7.52
N THR A 166 -10.60 18.07 -6.87
CA THR A 166 -9.76 19.27 -6.70
C THR A 166 -9.40 19.91 -8.04
N ILE A 167 -8.99 19.10 -9.03
CA ILE A 167 -8.62 19.60 -10.37
C ILE A 167 -9.83 20.17 -11.12
N LYS A 168 -10.97 19.47 -11.13
CA LYS A 168 -12.22 19.96 -11.76
C LYS A 168 -12.64 21.31 -11.19
N ASP A 169 -12.46 21.46 -9.90
CA ASP A 169 -12.74 22.66 -9.15
C ASP A 169 -11.82 23.84 -9.47
N VAL A 170 -10.60 23.57 -9.93
CA VAL A 170 -9.65 24.59 -10.42
C VAL A 170 -10.07 25.06 -11.82
N TYR A 171 -10.34 24.13 -12.74
CA TYR A 171 -10.75 24.49 -14.11
C TYR A 171 -12.08 25.23 -14.18
N ARG A 172 -13.05 24.88 -13.32
CA ARG A 172 -14.33 25.60 -13.26
C ARG A 172 -14.15 27.08 -12.89
N LYS A 173 -13.26 27.39 -11.96
CA LYS A 173 -13.01 28.78 -11.53
C LYS A 173 -12.38 29.59 -12.66
N LYS A 174 -11.38 29.02 -13.34
CA LYS A 174 -10.71 29.64 -14.49
C LYS A 174 -11.63 29.90 -15.70
N ALA A 175 -12.79 29.24 -15.79
CA ALA A 175 -13.78 29.48 -16.84
C ALA A 175 -14.75 30.63 -16.53
N ILE A 176 -14.74 31.14 -15.29
CA ILE A 176 -15.63 32.21 -14.81
C ILE A 176 -14.85 33.55 -14.69
N ASP A 177 -13.52 33.48 -14.59
CA ASP A 177 -12.59 34.62 -14.63
C ASP A 177 -12.19 34.96 -16.08
#